data_AF-A0A420HTK3-F1
#
_entry.id   AF-A0A420HTK3-F1
#
_cell.length_a   1.000
_cell.length_b   1.000
_cell.length_c   1.000
_cell.angle_alpha   90.00
_cell.angle_beta   90.00
_cell.angle_gamma   90.00
#
_symmetry.space_group_name_H-M   'P 1'
#
loop_
_entity.id
_entity.type
_entity.pdbx_description
1 polymer ?
#
loop_
_entity_poly.entity_id
_entity_poly.type
_entity_poly.pdbx_seq_one_letter_code
_entity_poly.pdbx_strand_id
1 'polypeptide(L)'
;MSVDWREKGVVNPVKNQGKCGSCYIFGALGPVESAFAIKSGKLKALSEQYILSCGDNKGCPGGLAYQVYETLITNGTVLEEKLPYN
;
A
#
# COMPACT_ATOMS: atom_id res chain seq x y z
N MET A 1 16.05 -22.87 -3.43
CA MET A 1 15.44 -22.20 -2.26
C MET A 1 14.20 -21.46 -2.75
N SER A 2 13.03 -21.75 -2.18
CA SER A 2 11.81 -21.00 -2.43
C SER A 2 11.53 -20.14 -1.19
N VAL A 3 11.08 -18.90 -1.38
CA VAL A 3 10.67 -18.01 -0.29
C VAL A 3 9.25 -17.55 -0.59
N ASP A 4 8.33 -17.88 0.32
CA ASP A 4 6.97 -17.37 0.30
C ASP A 4 6.72 -16.55 1.58
N TRP A 5 6.49 -15.25 1.40
CA TRP A 5 6.19 -14.35 2.52
C TRP A 5 4.79 -14.56 3.10
N ARG A 6 3.87 -15.19 2.35
CA ARG A 6 2.52 -15.51 2.81
C ARG A 6 2.55 -16.54 3.94
N GLU A 7 3.43 -17.54 3.82
CA GLU A 7 3.65 -18.57 4.86
C GLU A 7 4.16 -17.98 6.18
N LYS A 8 4.74 -16.78 6.14
CA LYS A 8 5.23 -16.05 7.32
C LYS A 8 4.16 -15.16 7.97
N GLY A 9 2.96 -15.09 7.40
CA GLY A 9 1.87 -14.26 7.93
C GLY A 9 2.13 -12.75 7.85
N VAL A 10 2.99 -12.31 6.94
CA VAL A 10 3.36 -10.88 6.77
C VAL A 10 2.79 -10.25 5.51
N VAL A 11 1.87 -10.92 4.82
CA VAL A 11 1.24 -10.42 3.60
C VAL A 11 -0.25 -10.29 3.84
N ASN A 12 -0.81 -9.10 3.62
CA ASN A 12 -2.26 -8.88 3.71
C ASN A 12 -3.01 -9.69 2.64
N PRO A 13 -4.33 -9.94 2.84
CA PRO A 13 -5.18 -10.52 1.80
C PRO A 13 -5.09 -9.75 0.48
N VAL A 14 -5.38 -10.45 -0.63
CA VAL A 14 -5.45 -9.84 -1.96
C VAL A 14 -6.50 -8.72 -1.95
N LYS A 15 -6.09 -7.53 -2.42
CA LYS A 15 -6.96 -6.36 -2.58
C LYS A 15 -7.36 -6.15 -4.04
N ASN A 16 -8.33 -5.28 -4.31
CA ASN A 16 -8.85 -5.00 -5.66
C ASN A 16 -8.84 -3.50 -5.98
N GLN A 17 -8.06 -3.08 -6.97
CA GLN A 17 -7.97 -1.68 -7.42
C GLN A 17 -9.14 -1.22 -8.30
N GLY A 18 -10.04 -2.13 -8.68
CA GLY A 18 -11.16 -1.85 -9.55
C GLY A 18 -10.73 -1.37 -10.94
N LYS A 19 -11.41 -0.33 -11.45
CA LYS A 19 -11.15 0.25 -12.79
C LYS A 19 -10.17 1.43 -12.76
N CYS A 20 -9.70 1.82 -11.57
CA CYS A 20 -8.73 2.89 -11.40
C CYS A 20 -7.32 2.37 -11.72
N GLY A 21 -6.51 3.16 -12.43
CA GLY A 21 -5.09 2.87 -12.69
C GLY A 21 -4.20 3.09 -11.46
N SER A 22 -4.68 2.75 -10.27
CA SER A 22 -3.99 2.90 -8.98
C SER A 22 -3.04 1.74 -8.65
N CYS A 23 -2.74 0.83 -9.59
CA CYS A 23 -1.87 -0.33 -9.39
C CYS A 23 -0.51 0.03 -8.77
N TYR A 24 0.03 1.20 -9.10
CA TYR A 24 1.28 1.70 -8.55
C TYR A 24 1.20 1.98 -7.04
N ILE A 25 0.01 2.34 -6.52
CA ILE A 25 -0.26 2.50 -5.09
C ILE A 25 -0.31 1.13 -4.42
N PHE A 26 -1.14 0.22 -4.93
CA PHE A 26 -1.27 -1.15 -4.39
C PHE A 26 0.07 -1.89 -4.40
N GLY A 27 0.82 -1.79 -5.51
CA GLY A 27 2.12 -2.41 -5.68
C GLY A 27 3.21 -1.83 -4.79
N ALA A 28 3.09 -0.57 -4.38
CA ALA A 28 4.01 0.07 -3.43
C ALA A 28 3.63 -0.24 -1.97
N LEU A 29 2.35 -0.20 -1.63
CA LEU A 29 1.90 -0.42 -0.25
C LEU A 29 2.08 -1.87 0.21
N GLY A 30 1.85 -2.87 -0.64
CA GLY A 30 1.99 -4.28 -0.25
C GLY A 30 3.36 -4.64 0.34
N PRO A 31 4.49 -4.32 -0.34
CA PRO A 31 5.82 -4.49 0.22
C PRO A 31 6.09 -3.67 1.49
N VAL A 32 5.55 -2.46 1.58
CA VAL A 32 5.70 -1.60 2.77
C VAL A 32 4.98 -2.19 3.98
N GLU A 33 3.74 -2.65 3.81
CA GLU A 33 2.98 -3.37 4.82
C GLU A 33 3.73 -4.61 5.29
N SER A 34 4.31 -5.37 4.35
CA SER A 34 5.09 -6.57 4.66
C SER A 34 6.36 -6.25 5.43
N ALA A 35 7.11 -5.23 5.01
CA ALA A 35 8.30 -4.77 5.69
C ALA A 35 7.99 -4.28 7.12
N PHE A 36 6.89 -3.56 7.28
CA PHE A 36 6.40 -3.14 8.60
C PHE A 36 6.04 -4.35 9.47
N ALA A 37 5.33 -5.34 8.92
CA ALA A 37 4.96 -6.56 9.64
C ALA A 37 6.18 -7.37 10.08
N ILE A 38 7.20 -7.50 9.22
CA ILE A 38 8.48 -8.17 9.55
C ILE A 38 9.18 -7.45 10.71
N LYS A 39 9.24 -6.11 10.68
CA LYS A 39 9.95 -5.32 11.70
C LYS A 39 9.20 -5.24 13.02
N SER A 40 7.87 -5.08 12.98
CA SER A 40 7.04 -4.76 14.15
C SER A 40 6.31 -5.98 14.73
N GLY A 41 6.23 -7.09 13.99
CA GLY A 41 5.37 -8.22 14.32
C GLY A 41 3.86 -7.95 14.14
N LYS A 42 3.47 -6.81 13.55
CA LYS A 42 2.07 -6.42 13.36
C LYS A 42 1.74 -6.26 11.89
N LEU A 43 0.88 -7.13 11.37
CA LEU A 43 0.33 -6.97 10.03
C LEU A 43 -0.75 -5.88 10.04
N LYS A 44 -0.57 -4.87 9.20
CA LYS A 44 -1.47 -3.72 9.07
C LYS A 44 -1.77 -3.49 7.59
N ALA A 45 -3.01 -3.12 7.29
CA ALA A 45 -3.42 -2.65 5.97
C ALA A 45 -3.38 -1.12 5.96
N LEU A 46 -2.55 -0.54 5.10
CA LEU A 46 -2.48 0.89 4.82
C LEU A 46 -3.56 1.27 3.82
N SER A 47 -4.01 2.52 3.87
CA SER A 47 -5.06 3.04 2.98
C SER A 47 -4.49 3.42 1.61
N GLU A 48 -4.88 2.68 0.58
CA GLU A 48 -4.64 3.08 -0.81
C GLU A 48 -5.38 4.37 -1.16
N GLN A 49 -6.57 4.57 -0.61
CA GLN A 49 -7.40 5.74 -0.87
C GLN A 49 -6.77 7.03 -0.36
N TYR A 50 -6.11 6.98 0.80
CA TYR A 50 -5.40 8.14 1.34
C TYR A 50 -4.29 8.58 0.39
N ILE A 51 -3.49 7.65 -0.11
CA ILE A 51 -2.45 7.97 -1.09
C ILE A 51 -3.10 8.54 -2.34
N LEU A 52 -4.17 7.91 -2.84
CA LEU A 52 -4.87 8.36 -4.05
C LEU A 52 -5.46 9.77 -3.92
N SER A 53 -5.99 10.13 -2.76
CA SER A 53 -6.68 11.41 -2.52
C SER A 53 -5.78 12.53 -2.03
N CYS A 54 -4.71 12.21 -1.28
CA CYS A 54 -3.91 13.19 -0.55
C CYS A 54 -2.42 13.18 -0.94
N GLY A 55 -1.97 12.16 -1.68
CA GLY A 55 -0.59 12.09 -2.17
C GLY A 55 -0.36 12.97 -3.40
N ASP A 56 0.89 13.35 -3.63
CA ASP A 56 1.30 14.07 -4.85
C ASP A 56 1.49 13.06 -6.00
N ASN A 57 0.36 12.61 -6.57
CA ASN A 57 0.34 11.64 -7.65
C ASN A 57 -0.71 11.99 -8.71
N LYS A 58 -0.69 11.29 -9.84
CA LYS A 58 -1.61 11.55 -10.96
C LYS A 58 -2.96 10.84 -10.83
N GLY A 59 -3.28 10.27 -9.67
CA GLY A 59 -4.57 9.63 -9.42
C GLY A 59 -4.79 8.34 -10.21
N CYS A 60 -6.03 8.11 -10.65
CA CYS A 60 -6.44 6.96 -11.45
C CYS A 60 -5.87 6.87 -12.88
N PRO A 61 -5.44 7.96 -13.54
CA PRO A 61 -4.69 7.86 -14.79
C PRO A 61 -3.38 7.07 -14.73
N GLY A 62 -2.83 6.82 -13.53
CA GLY A 62 -1.59 6.08 -13.34
C GLY A 62 -0.55 6.84 -12.51
N GLY A 63 0.57 6.20 -12.22
CA GLY A 63 1.62 6.79 -11.41
C GLY A 63 2.79 5.84 -11.22
N LEU A 64 3.77 6.27 -10.43
CA LEU A 64 4.97 5.51 -10.15
C LEU A 64 5.09 5.22 -8.65
N ALA A 65 5.57 4.03 -8.31
CA ALA A 65 5.69 3.59 -6.91
C ALA A 65 6.54 4.54 -6.05
N TYR A 66 7.56 5.21 -6.63
CA TYR A 66 8.40 6.14 -5.88
C TYR A 66 7.62 7.32 -5.30
N GLN A 67 6.58 7.81 -6.00
CA GLN A 67 5.74 8.92 -5.53
C GLN A 67 4.94 8.52 -4.28
N VAL A 68 4.56 7.24 -4.19
CA VAL A 68 3.91 6.66 -3.01
C VAL A 68 4.90 6.62 -1.85
N TYR A 69 6.14 6.16 -2.09
CA TYR A 69 7.18 6.14 -1.06
C TYR A 69 7.53 7.54 -0.56
N GLU A 70 7.65 8.53 -1.44
CA GLU A 70 7.84 9.93 -1.05
C GLU A 70 6.71 10.41 -0.15
N THR A 71 5.45 10.19 -0.54
CA THR A 71 4.28 10.53 0.30
C THR A 71 4.34 9.87 1.67
N LEU A 72 4.70 8.59 1.74
CA LEU A 72 4.83 7.87 3.01
C LEU A 72 5.95 8.42 3.89
N ILE A 73 7.07 8.85 3.29
CA ILE A 73 8.20 9.42 4.02
C ILE A 73 7.88 10.83 4.53
N THR A 74 7.23 11.67 3.71
CA THR A 74 6.99 13.07 4.05
C THR A 74 5.74 13.28 4.91
N ASN A 75 4.67 12.55 4.60
CA ASN A 75 3.34 12.79 5.18
C ASN A 75 2.81 11.59 5.97
N GLY A 76 3.40 10.41 5.79
CA GLY A 76 2.83 9.17 6.28
C GLY A 76 1.54 8.78 5.55
N THR A 77 0.73 7.95 6.20
CA THR A 77 -0.60 7.53 5.72
C THR A 77 -1.47 7.09 6.89
N VAL A 78 -2.73 6.73 6.60
CA VAL A 78 -3.66 6.12 7.53
C VAL A 78 -3.89 4.64 7.21
N LEU A 79 -4.56 3.93 8.11
CA LEU A 79 -4.97 2.55 7.89
C LEU A 79 -6.19 2.48 6.96
N GLU A 80 -6.33 1.37 6.24
CA GLU A 80 -7.46 1.10 5.35
C GLU A 80 -8.82 1.21 6.09
N GLU A 81 -8.88 0.80 7.36
CA GLU A 81 -10.07 0.93 8.20
C GLU A 81 -10.52 2.39 8.45
N LYS A 82 -9.61 3.37 8.30
CA LYS A 82 -9.91 4.79 8.52
C LYS A 82 -10.34 5.49 7.25
N LEU A 83 -9.83 5.05 6.11
CA LEU A 83 -10.21 5.56 4.80
C LEU A 83 -10.20 4.42 3.78
N PRO A 84 -11.32 3.70 3.64
CA PRO A 84 -11.40 2.56 2.74
C PRO A 84 -11.29 2.97 1.26
N TYR A 85 -10.84 2.04 0.42
CA TYR A 85 -10.79 2.18 -1.03
C TYR A 85 -12.19 2.22 -1.67
N ASN A 86 -12.40 3.13 -2.64
CA ASN A 86 -13.66 3.34 -3.36
C ASN A 86 -13.55 3.10 -4.86
#